data_AF-A0A3E2NB94-F1
#
_entry.id   AF-A0A3E2NB94-F1
#
_cell.length_a   1.000
_cell.length_b   1.000
_cell.length_c   1.000
_cell.angle_alpha   90.00
_cell.angle_beta   90.00
_cell.angle_gamma   90.00
#
_symmetry.space_group_name_H-M   'P 1'
#
loop_
_entity.id
_entity.type
_entity.pdbx_description
1 polymer ?
#
loop_
_entity_poly.entity_id
_entity_poly.type
_entity_poly.pdbx_seq_one_letter_code
_entity_poly.pdbx_strand_id
1 'polypeptide(L)'
;MRVKFRGKTLNIKNNSKKRNEFCANWNHYDIEVFENDYRNVGDHGEYWKAHRFYVCATEPMGSTIVDGSEAPTQTKCLQIAFDNIDFDLKEKEEVVNQKTQYDDSDWVDEIEYWLKEMSY
;
A
#
# COMPACT_ATOMS: atom_id res chain seq x y z
N MET A 1 -5.31 7.58 -10.63
CA MET A 1 -6.02 6.29 -10.62
C MET A 1 -6.98 6.32 -9.44
N ARG A 2 -8.21 5.82 -9.62
CA ARG A 2 -9.24 5.91 -8.58
C ARG A 2 -9.23 4.66 -7.70
N VAL A 3 -9.36 4.85 -6.40
CA VAL A 3 -9.43 3.78 -5.39
C VAL A 3 -10.51 4.11 -4.36
N LYS A 4 -11.10 3.10 -3.74
CA LYS A 4 -12.01 3.27 -2.60
C LYS A 4 -11.20 3.14 -1.32
N PHE A 5 -11.38 4.08 -0.40
CA PHE A 5 -10.77 4.03 0.93
C PHE A 5 -11.76 4.60 1.93
N ARG A 6 -12.13 3.80 2.94
CA ARG A 6 -13.05 4.19 4.03
C ARG A 6 -14.30 4.94 3.54
N GLY A 7 -14.98 4.38 2.54
CA GLY A 7 -16.21 4.94 1.96
C GLY A 7 -16.01 6.13 0.99
N LYS A 8 -14.79 6.70 0.90
CA LYS A 8 -14.43 7.77 -0.02
C LYS A 8 -13.82 7.22 -1.30
N THR A 9 -13.92 7.99 -2.39
CA THR A 9 -13.14 7.73 -3.61
C THR A 9 -11.98 8.70 -3.67
N LEU A 10 -10.78 8.16 -3.66
CA LEU A 10 -9.54 8.93 -3.79
C LEU A 10 -9.03 8.85 -5.23
N ASN A 11 -8.33 9.89 -5.68
CA ASN A 11 -7.63 9.89 -6.96
C ASN A 11 -6.13 9.97 -6.72
N ILE A 12 -5.46 8.83 -6.85
CA ILE A 12 -4.03 8.67 -6.56
C ILE A 12 -3.22 8.95 -7.83
N LYS A 13 -2.28 9.87 -7.75
CA LYS A 13 -1.39 10.18 -8.88
C LYS A 13 -0.43 9.02 -9.13
N ASN A 14 -0.28 8.62 -10.39
CA ASN A 14 0.80 7.72 -10.78
C ASN A 14 2.07 8.55 -11.00
N ASN A 15 3.13 8.23 -10.28
CA ASN A 15 4.45 8.83 -10.37
C ASN A 15 5.40 8.06 -11.31
N SER A 16 5.04 6.85 -11.75
CA SER A 16 5.82 6.12 -12.75
C SER A 16 5.66 6.73 -14.14
N LYS A 17 6.74 6.68 -14.92
CA LYS A 17 6.79 7.10 -16.34
C LYS A 17 6.52 5.94 -17.30
N LYS A 18 6.48 4.70 -16.80
CA LYS A 18 6.28 3.51 -17.63
C LYS A 18 4.82 3.09 -17.62
N ARG A 19 4.34 2.61 -18.77
CA ARG A 19 2.94 2.20 -18.97
C ARG A 19 2.54 1.01 -18.09
N ASN A 20 3.46 0.09 -17.86
CA ASN A 20 3.24 -1.16 -17.15
C ASN A 20 3.59 -1.09 -15.66
N GLU A 21 3.81 0.12 -15.13
CA GLU A 21 4.08 0.37 -13.72
C GLU A 21 3.13 1.43 -13.17
N PHE A 22 2.90 1.35 -11.87
CA PHE A 22 2.29 2.41 -11.08
C PHE A 22 3.09 2.58 -9.79
N CYS A 23 3.53 3.80 -9.52
CA CYS A 23 4.21 4.13 -8.26
C CYS A 23 3.47 5.31 -7.64
N ALA A 24 3.22 5.29 -6.34
CA ALA A 24 2.64 6.42 -5.62
C ALA A 24 3.22 6.51 -4.22
N ASN A 25 3.45 7.75 -3.77
CA ASN A 25 3.59 8.05 -2.36
C ASN A 25 2.29 8.75 -1.94
N TRP A 26 1.53 8.14 -1.04
CA TRP A 26 0.25 8.67 -0.55
C TRP A 26 0.23 8.57 0.98
N ASN A 27 0.13 9.70 1.68
CA ASN A 27 0.24 9.73 3.15
C ASN A 27 1.48 8.97 3.67
N HIS A 28 2.61 9.13 2.97
CA HIS A 28 3.88 8.43 3.22
C HIS A 28 3.84 6.91 3.05
N TYR A 29 2.74 6.33 2.58
CA TYR A 29 2.73 4.96 2.08
C TYR A 29 3.37 4.94 0.70
N ASP A 30 4.39 4.12 0.54
CA ASP A 30 5.00 3.82 -0.75
C ASP A 30 4.29 2.63 -1.37
N ILE A 31 3.68 2.84 -2.53
CA ILE A 31 2.91 1.83 -3.25
C ILE A 31 3.53 1.64 -4.62
N GLU A 32 3.92 0.40 -4.91
CA GLU A 32 4.53 0.00 -6.17
C GLU A 32 3.72 -1.11 -6.80
N VAL A 33 3.36 -0.93 -8.06
CA VAL A 33 2.67 -1.91 -8.86
C VAL A 33 3.43 -2.09 -10.16
N PHE A 34 3.78 -3.31 -10.50
CA PHE A 34 4.54 -3.62 -11.71
C PHE A 34 3.98 -4.85 -12.40
N GLU A 35 4.09 -4.88 -13.72
CA GLU A 35 3.70 -6.05 -14.51
C GLU A 35 4.57 -7.24 -14.12
N ASN A 36 3.92 -8.36 -13.82
CA ASN A 36 4.59 -9.61 -13.57
C ASN A 36 4.68 -10.40 -14.89
N ASP A 37 5.89 -10.77 -15.29
CA ASP A 37 6.14 -11.52 -16.53
C ASP A 37 6.31 -13.03 -16.28
N TYR A 38 5.87 -13.55 -15.14
CA TYR A 38 5.87 -15.00 -14.93
C TYR A 38 4.97 -15.68 -15.97
N ARG A 39 5.59 -16.61 -16.70
CA ARG A 39 4.87 -17.53 -17.60
C ARG A 39 4.27 -18.63 -16.74
N ASN A 40 2.95 -18.78 -16.80
CA ASN A 40 2.30 -19.92 -16.14
C ASN A 40 2.64 -21.18 -16.91
N VAL A 41 3.05 -22.23 -16.20
CA VAL A 41 3.25 -23.57 -16.76
C VAL A 41 1.97 -24.35 -16.55
N GLY A 42 1.28 -24.70 -17.65
CA GLY A 42 0.14 -25.61 -17.59
C GLY A 42 0.59 -27.06 -17.34
N ASP A 43 -0.36 -27.92 -16.97
CA ASP A 43 -0.13 -29.34 -16.65
C ASP A 43 0.52 -30.15 -17.82
N HIS A 44 0.51 -29.60 -19.04
CA HIS A 44 1.10 -30.19 -20.24
C HIS A 44 2.38 -29.47 -20.72
N GLY A 45 2.98 -28.60 -19.91
CA GLY A 45 4.15 -27.80 -20.31
C GLY A 45 3.83 -26.66 -21.29
N GLU A 46 2.54 -26.34 -21.46
CA GLU A 46 2.10 -25.18 -22.22
C GLU A 46 2.36 -23.90 -21.42
N TYR A 47 3.13 -22.98 -21.99
CA TYR A 47 3.36 -21.67 -21.40
C TYR A 47 2.29 -20.71 -21.89
N TRP A 48 1.52 -20.14 -20.97
CA TRP A 48 0.63 -19.02 -21.29
C TRP A 48 0.94 -17.83 -20.38
N LYS A 49 0.91 -16.64 -20.98
CA LYS A 49 1.17 -15.38 -20.28
C LYS A 49 -0.15 -14.84 -19.76
N ALA A 50 -0.44 -15.04 -18.48
CA ALA A 50 -1.46 -14.25 -17.82
C ALA A 50 -0.91 -12.84 -17.65
N HIS A 51 -1.52 -11.84 -18.29
CA HIS A 51 -1.15 -10.46 -18.00
C HIS A 51 -1.61 -10.12 -16.57
N ARG A 52 -0.65 -10.12 -15.63
CA ARG A 52 -0.85 -9.88 -14.20
C ARG A 52 0.03 -8.73 -13.76
N PHE A 53 -0.45 -8.01 -12.76
CA PHE A 53 0.31 -7.01 -12.04
C PHE A 53 0.52 -7.50 -10.63
N TYR A 54 1.66 -7.14 -10.07
CA TYR A 54 2.07 -7.38 -8.70
C TYR A 54 1.99 -6.07 -7.93
N VAL A 55 1.65 -6.09 -6.64
CA VAL A 55 1.70 -4.92 -5.76
C VAL A 55 2.57 -5.17 -4.52
N CYS A 56 3.41 -4.18 -4.23
CA CYS A 56 4.06 -4.00 -2.95
C CYS A 56 3.55 -2.68 -2.34
N ALA A 57 3.26 -2.68 -1.04
CA ALA A 57 2.94 -1.47 -0.31
C ALA A 57 3.68 -1.47 1.03
N THR A 58 4.38 -0.37 1.29
CA THR A 58 5.14 -0.14 2.52
C THR A 58 4.50 1.02 3.25
N GLU A 59 4.32 0.86 4.55
CA GLU A 59 3.81 1.92 5.39
C GLU A 59 4.89 2.95 5.73
N PRO A 60 4.52 4.14 6.23
CA PRO A 60 5.48 5.21 6.54
C PRO A 60 6.60 4.81 7.51
N MET A 61 6.35 3.78 8.30
CA MET A 61 7.25 3.23 9.33
C MET A 61 8.24 2.19 8.76
N GLY A 62 8.20 1.95 7.44
CA GLY A 62 9.11 1.04 6.74
C GLY A 62 8.68 -0.43 6.71
N SER A 63 7.62 -0.80 7.43
CA SER A 63 7.05 -2.15 7.37
C SER A 63 6.27 -2.37 6.07
N THR A 64 6.48 -3.54 5.46
CA THR A 64 5.70 -3.96 4.30
C THR A 64 4.34 -4.46 4.74
N ILE A 65 3.28 -3.82 4.27
CA ILE A 65 1.88 -4.20 4.56
C ILE A 65 1.27 -5.09 3.47
N VAL A 66 1.81 -5.00 2.25
CA VAL A 66 1.45 -5.90 1.15
C VAL A 66 2.73 -6.27 0.43
N ASP A 67 3.00 -7.57 0.36
CA ASP A 67 4.06 -8.16 -0.45
C ASP A 67 3.45 -9.37 -1.16
N GLY A 68 3.61 -9.50 -2.48
CA GLY A 68 3.19 -10.73 -3.17
C GLY A 68 1.85 -10.72 -3.89
N SER A 69 1.04 -9.67 -3.76
CA SER A 69 -0.35 -9.74 -4.23
C SER A 69 -0.49 -9.45 -5.73
N GLU A 70 -1.25 -10.30 -6.44
CA GLU A 70 -1.42 -10.17 -7.89
C GLU A 70 -2.85 -9.92 -8.34
N ALA A 71 -3.02 -9.06 -9.35
CA ALA A 71 -4.30 -8.83 -10.00
C ALA A 71 -4.20 -8.59 -11.51
N PRO A 72 -5.28 -8.78 -12.29
CA PRO A 72 -5.26 -8.58 -13.75
C PRO A 72 -5.03 -7.13 -14.20
N THR A 73 -5.11 -6.14 -13.29
CA THR A 73 -5.02 -4.72 -13.63
C THR A 73 -4.34 -3.96 -12.51
N GLN A 74 -3.58 -2.92 -12.84
CA GLN A 74 -2.96 -2.01 -11.86
C GLN A 74 -3.97 -1.41 -10.87
N THR A 75 -5.20 -1.11 -11.30
CA THR A 75 -6.24 -0.56 -10.41
C THR A 75 -6.70 -1.54 -9.34
N LYS A 76 -6.78 -2.82 -9.66
CA LYS A 76 -7.09 -3.86 -8.66
C LYS A 76 -5.94 -4.05 -7.67
N CYS A 77 -4.70 -4.05 -8.17
CA CYS A 77 -3.50 -4.03 -7.33
C CYS A 77 -3.47 -2.84 -6.37
N LEU A 78 -3.77 -1.64 -6.88
CA LEU A 78 -3.88 -0.44 -6.06
C LEU A 78 -4.99 -0.57 -5.01
N GLN A 79 -6.14 -1.14 -5.36
CA GLN A 79 -7.20 -1.39 -4.38
C GLN A 79 -6.75 -2.36 -3.28
N ILE A 80 -6.02 -3.44 -3.62
CA ILE A 80 -5.46 -4.37 -2.63
C ILE A 80 -4.53 -3.63 -1.65
N ALA A 81 -3.66 -2.74 -2.13
CA ALA A 81 -2.83 -1.92 -1.23
C ALA A 81 -3.69 -1.10 -0.26
N PHE A 82 -4.70 -0.39 -0.75
CA PHE A 82 -5.58 0.44 0.08
C PHE A 82 -6.50 -0.35 1.01
N ASP A 83 -6.87 -1.59 0.65
CA ASP A 83 -7.66 -2.48 1.50
C ASP A 83 -6.86 -2.99 2.72
N ASN A 84 -5.52 -2.94 2.67
CA ASN A 84 -4.61 -3.31 3.76
C ASN A 84 -4.05 -2.10 4.52
N ILE A 85 -4.44 -0.87 4.14
CA ILE A 85 -4.11 0.32 4.93
C ILE A 85 -5.21 0.48 5.97
N ASP A 86 -4.86 0.28 7.24
CA ASP A 86 -5.79 0.55 8.33
C ASP A 86 -5.99 2.05 8.47
N PHE A 87 -4.99 2.80 8.93
CA PHE A 87 -5.09 4.23 9.22
C PHE A 87 -4.38 5.10 8.20
N ASP A 88 -4.96 6.27 7.89
CA ASP A 88 -4.18 7.32 7.22
C ASP A 88 -3.30 8.10 8.21
N LEU A 89 -2.41 8.95 7.70
CA LEU A 89 -1.45 9.70 8.54
C LEU A 89 -2.16 10.59 9.57
N LYS A 90 -3.25 11.26 9.16
CA LYS A 90 -3.99 12.17 10.04
C LYS A 90 -4.65 11.41 11.18
N GLU A 91 -5.16 10.21 10.89
CA GLU A 91 -5.72 9.33 11.91
C GLU A 91 -4.64 8.82 12.86
N LYS A 92 -3.44 8.49 12.36
CA LYS A 92 -2.28 8.16 13.22
C LYS A 92 -1.91 9.33 14.15
N GLU A 93 -1.90 10.56 13.65
CA GLU A 93 -1.69 11.77 14.46
C GLU A 93 -2.80 11.97 15.50
N GLU A 94 -4.06 11.74 15.13
CA GLU A 94 -5.20 11.86 16.05
C GLU A 94 -5.16 10.85 17.19
N VAL A 95 -4.75 9.60 16.92
CA VAL A 95 -4.53 8.57 17.94
C VAL A 95 -3.50 9.03 18.97
N VAL A 96 -2.36 9.54 18.53
CA VAL A 96 -1.30 10.04 19.43
C VAL A 96 -1.76 11.27 20.21
N ASN A 97 -2.51 12.19 19.59
CA ASN A 97 -3.03 13.38 20.28
C ASN A 97 -4.10 13.05 21.33
N GLN A 98 -4.83 11.94 21.17
CA GLN A 98 -5.85 11.48 22.12
C GLN A 98 -5.28 10.54 23.19
N LYS A 99 -4.00 10.17 23.09
CA LYS A 99 -3.30 9.36 24.09
C LYS A 99 -3.47 9.99 25.47
N THR A 100 -4.17 9.28 26.35
CA THR A 100 -4.33 9.71 27.74
C THR A 100 -3.17 9.19 28.58
N GLN A 101 -2.92 9.81 29.73
CA GLN A 101 -1.88 9.37 30.69
C GLN A 101 -2.09 7.94 31.26
N TYR A 102 -3.19 7.28 30.90
CA TYR A 102 -3.56 5.91 31.32
C TYR A 102 -3.63 4.94 30.13
N ASP A 103 -3.27 5.39 28.94
CA ASP A 103 -3.24 4.57 27.73
C ASP A 103 -1.85 3.92 27.61
N ASP A 104 -1.64 2.83 28.35
CA ASP A 104 -0.40 2.00 28.37
C ASP A 104 -0.31 1.10 27.13
N SER A 105 -0.75 1.58 25.97
CA SER A 105 -0.80 0.75 24.77
C SER A 105 0.48 0.91 23.94
N ASP A 106 1.32 -0.13 23.95
CA ASP A 106 2.61 -0.20 23.24
C ASP A 106 2.52 0.21 21.76
N TRP A 107 1.37 -0.02 21.11
CA TRP A 107 1.16 0.32 19.71
C TRP A 107 0.99 1.83 19.47
N VAL A 108 0.48 2.60 20.44
CA VAL A 108 0.38 4.07 20.34
C VAL A 108 1.75 4.71 20.50
N ASP A 109 2.59 4.17 21.39
CA ASP A 109 3.98 4.57 21.55
C ASP A 109 4.79 4.35 20.27
N GLU A 110 4.58 3.20 19.61
CA GLU A 110 5.21 2.89 18.33
C GLU A 110 4.79 3.90 17.24
N ILE A 111 3.49 4.22 17.13
CA ILE A 111 3.02 5.23 16.19
C ILE A 111 3.65 6.60 16.47
N GLU A 112 3.69 7.01 17.74
CA GLU A 112 4.27 8.30 18.16
C GLU A 112 5.77 8.38 17.82
N TYR A 113 6.53 7.31 18.05
CA TYR A 113 7.95 7.24 17.71
C TYR A 113 8.18 7.48 16.21
N TRP A 114 7.47 6.74 15.36
CA TRP A 114 7.66 6.85 13.92
C TRP A 114 7.17 8.18 13.34
N LEU A 115 6.07 8.77 13.87
CA LEU A 115 5.64 10.11 13.46
C LEU A 115 6.72 11.17 13.75
N LYS A 116 7.49 11.01 14.84
CA LYS A 116 8.64 11.87 15.13
C LYS A 116 9.77 11.67 14.12
N GLU A 117 10.13 10.41 13.81
CA GLU A 117 11.18 10.11 12.81
C GLU A 117 10.84 10.68 11.42
N MET A 118 9.56 10.71 11.04
CA MET A 118 9.11 11.29 9.76
C MET A 118 9.15 12.83 9.70
N SER A 119 9.23 13.50 10.85
CA SER A 119 9.22 14.96 10.95
C SER A 119 10.62 15.60 10.82
N TYR A 120 11.67 14.79 10.76
CA TYR A 120 13.08 15.19 10.57
C TYR A 120 13.55 15.01 9.13
#